data_AF-A0A445BLJ2-F1
#
_entry.id   AF-A0A445BLJ2-F1
#
_cell.length_a   1.000
_cell.length_b   1.000
_cell.length_c   1.000
_cell.angle_alpha   90.00
_cell.angle_beta   90.00
_cell.angle_gamma   90.00
#
_symmetry.space_group_name_H-M   'P 1'
#
loop_
_entity.id
_entity.type
_entity.pdbx_description
1 polymer ?
#
loop_
_entity_poly.entity_id
_entity_poly.type
_entity_poly.pdbx_seq_one_letter_code
_entity_poly.pdbx_strand_id
1 'polypeptide(L)'
;MAAALMSPTPFFRRFLTQRSKPTISCCSHSFKFKRQYTSVMIVPTGIGAAIGGYAGDALPVARALSTVVDCLITHPNVLNAAMLYWPMPNTLYVEGYALDRFAEGLWALQPVHQNRVGIVLDAGIEEDLRLRHLQVADAARASLGLPIIEYIVTDTPLEVEKWIDPETGKSTGRIRHPDSLIRAVWNLVNRSKVNAIAVVGRFPDDDTDDVDDYRLGMGVDLLAGVEAVISHLVVKEFKIPCAHAPAMSPLTMSLSLSPKSAAEEIGYTFLPCVLAGLSNAPQYLVNSSESTERNFISVSDVDSVILPRDACGGDGTLAFARSEKNKPLMITVEENDTVLNDTADKLGFETLQVSNYWEAIGVVASHKAGINPFSLRRNKIPNIGCASMHLNGHSIARERAIS
;
A
#
# COMPACT_ATOMS: atom_id res chain seq x y z
N MET A 1 -54.50 -7.41 -36.37
CA MET A 1 -54.54 -7.30 -37.85
C MET A 1 -53.12 -7.39 -38.37
N ALA A 2 -52.74 -8.03 -39.46
CA ALA A 2 -53.27 -9.10 -40.30
C ALA A 2 -52.08 -9.45 -41.21
N ALA A 3 -51.94 -10.72 -41.56
CA ALA A 3 -50.78 -11.29 -42.25
C ALA A 3 -50.83 -11.12 -43.79
N ALA A 4 -49.69 -11.49 -44.42
CA ALA A 4 -49.49 -12.12 -45.73
C ALA A 4 -48.47 -11.34 -46.60
N LEU A 5 -47.27 -11.86 -46.90
CA LEU A 5 -46.83 -13.00 -47.74
C LEU A 5 -46.72 -12.70 -49.24
N MET A 6 -45.67 -13.30 -49.83
CA MET A 6 -45.30 -13.55 -51.26
C MET A 6 -44.08 -12.75 -51.74
N SER A 7 -43.07 -13.26 -52.46
CA SER A 7 -42.44 -14.57 -52.72
C SER A 7 -41.15 -14.27 -53.55
N PRO A 8 -40.20 -15.20 -53.73
CA PRO A 8 -38.78 -14.90 -54.00
C PRO A 8 -38.33 -15.14 -55.46
N THR A 9 -37.18 -14.58 -55.85
CA THR A 9 -36.37 -15.02 -57.01
C THR A 9 -34.88 -15.13 -56.63
N PRO A 10 -34.13 -16.10 -57.19
CA PRO A 10 -32.81 -16.49 -56.67
C PRO A 10 -31.67 -15.84 -57.47
N PHE A 11 -30.60 -15.43 -56.80
CA PHE A 11 -29.33 -15.11 -57.44
C PHE A 11 -28.22 -16.02 -56.91
N PHE A 12 -27.58 -16.72 -57.85
CA PHE A 12 -26.43 -17.60 -57.72
C PHE A 12 -25.35 -17.05 -56.77
N ARG A 13 -24.96 -17.84 -55.76
CA ARG A 13 -23.66 -17.67 -55.07
C ARG A 13 -22.69 -18.79 -55.46
N ARG A 14 -21.63 -18.34 -56.12
CA ARG A 14 -20.44 -19.08 -56.54
C ARG A 14 -19.67 -19.53 -55.29
N PHE A 15 -19.44 -20.83 -55.15
CA PHE A 15 -18.56 -21.38 -54.12
C PHE A 15 -17.10 -20.95 -54.41
N LEU A 16 -16.53 -20.12 -53.54
CA LEU A 16 -15.10 -19.90 -53.46
C LEU A 16 -14.59 -20.64 -52.21
N THR A 17 -13.81 -21.69 -52.47
CA THR A 17 -13.06 -22.46 -51.48
C THR A 17 -11.98 -21.57 -50.85
N GLN A 18 -12.19 -21.11 -49.61
CA GLN A 18 -11.12 -20.54 -48.80
C GLN A 18 -10.40 -21.66 -48.05
N ARG A 19 -9.13 -21.88 -48.42
CA ARG A 19 -8.17 -22.65 -47.62
C ARG A 19 -7.96 -21.90 -46.30
N SER A 20 -8.39 -22.49 -45.19
CA SER A 20 -8.06 -22.03 -43.84
C SER A 20 -6.56 -22.16 -43.61
N LYS A 21 -5.85 -21.04 -43.55
CA LYS A 21 -4.51 -21.00 -42.93
C LYS A 21 -4.72 -21.20 -41.42
N PRO A 22 -3.93 -22.05 -40.74
CA PRO A 22 -4.01 -22.14 -39.29
C PRO A 22 -3.46 -20.83 -38.74
N THR A 23 -4.33 -20.02 -38.15
CA THR A 23 -3.93 -18.91 -37.29
C THR A 23 -3.32 -19.55 -36.05
N ILE A 24 -1.99 -19.53 -35.95
CA ILE A 24 -1.31 -19.86 -34.70
C ILE A 24 -1.73 -18.76 -33.72
N SER A 25 -2.72 -19.06 -32.89
CA SER A 25 -2.95 -18.31 -31.66
C SER A 25 -1.70 -18.50 -30.82
N CYS A 26 -0.88 -17.47 -30.76
CA CYS A 26 0.21 -17.38 -29.80
C CYS A 26 -0.42 -17.21 -28.41
N CYS A 27 -1.03 -18.28 -27.87
CA CYS A 27 -1.17 -18.39 -26.44
C CYS A 27 0.25 -18.43 -25.89
N SER A 28 0.76 -17.28 -25.46
CA SER A 28 1.93 -17.16 -24.61
C SER A 28 1.61 -17.85 -23.27
N HIS A 29 1.56 -19.18 -23.29
CA HIS A 29 1.87 -19.98 -22.12
C HIS A 29 3.34 -19.68 -21.83
N SER A 30 3.57 -18.59 -21.10
CA SER A 30 4.86 -18.29 -20.53
C SER A 30 5.18 -19.46 -19.61
N PHE A 31 6.03 -20.36 -20.08
CA PHE A 31 6.78 -21.24 -19.20
C PHE A 31 7.60 -20.33 -18.29
N LYS A 32 7.04 -19.94 -17.14
CA LYS A 32 7.74 -19.13 -16.14
C LYS A 32 8.79 -20.04 -15.50
N PHE A 33 9.99 -20.06 -16.10
CA PHE A 33 11.16 -20.73 -15.53
C PHE A 33 11.72 -20.02 -14.28
N LYS A 34 11.20 -18.83 -13.94
CA LYS A 34 11.58 -18.05 -12.76
C LYS A 34 10.35 -17.78 -11.89
N ARG A 35 10.56 -17.79 -10.56
CA ARG A 35 9.53 -17.37 -9.59
C ARG A 35 9.14 -15.92 -9.85
N GLN A 36 7.92 -15.53 -9.44
CA GLN A 36 7.49 -14.14 -9.50
C GLN A 36 8.30 -13.29 -8.52
N TYR A 37 8.77 -12.13 -8.97
CA TYR A 37 9.52 -11.21 -8.14
C TYR A 37 8.59 -10.28 -7.37
N THR A 38 8.61 -10.37 -6.04
CA THR A 38 7.75 -9.58 -5.14
C THR A 38 8.56 -8.56 -4.37
N SER A 39 8.15 -7.29 -4.44
CA SER A 39 8.71 -6.24 -3.60
C SER A 39 7.71 -5.73 -2.58
N VAL A 40 8.21 -5.30 -1.42
CA VAL A 40 7.46 -4.52 -0.45
C VAL A 40 8.00 -3.08 -0.47
N MET A 41 7.12 -2.09 -0.55
CA MET A 41 7.46 -0.68 -0.36
C MET A 41 6.79 -0.16 0.90
N ILE A 42 7.60 0.35 1.83
CA ILE A 42 7.16 0.84 3.14
C ILE A 42 7.52 2.32 3.25
N VAL A 43 6.54 3.17 3.52
CA VAL A 43 6.73 4.55 3.97
C VAL A 43 5.85 4.76 5.20
N PRO A 44 6.39 4.60 6.42
CA PRO A 44 5.56 4.59 7.60
C PRO A 44 4.75 5.88 7.74
N THR A 45 3.52 5.73 8.20
CA THR A 45 2.57 6.83 8.35
C THR A 45 2.97 7.73 9.53
N GLY A 46 2.81 9.05 9.39
CA GLY A 46 2.95 9.99 10.51
C GLY A 46 4.38 10.29 10.94
N ILE A 47 5.39 10.03 10.09
CA ILE A 47 6.81 10.26 10.40
C ILE A 47 7.42 11.43 9.62
N GLY A 48 6.63 12.18 8.85
CA GLY A 48 7.11 13.30 8.04
C GLY A 48 8.09 12.89 6.95
N ALA A 49 7.85 11.76 6.29
CA ALA A 49 8.70 11.30 5.20
C ALA A 49 8.73 12.30 4.03
N ALA A 50 9.90 12.64 3.51
CA ALA A 50 10.03 13.59 2.41
C ALA A 50 9.32 13.15 1.13
N ILE A 51 9.13 11.84 0.93
CA ILE A 51 8.30 11.22 -0.11
C ILE A 51 7.42 10.16 0.54
N GLY A 52 6.10 10.34 0.46
CA GLY A 52 5.08 9.49 1.10
C GLY A 52 4.64 10.01 2.47
N GLY A 53 5.08 11.21 2.85
CA GLY A 53 4.58 11.92 4.03
C GLY A 53 3.32 12.75 3.76
N TYR A 54 2.89 12.86 2.50
CA TYR A 54 1.70 13.61 2.09
C TYR A 54 0.74 12.69 1.34
N ALA A 55 -0.56 13.01 1.30
CA ALA A 55 -1.55 12.15 0.66
C ALA A 55 -1.22 11.88 -0.83
N GLY A 56 -0.63 10.70 -1.08
CA GLY A 56 -0.38 10.18 -2.41
C GLY A 56 0.92 10.62 -3.08
N ASP A 57 1.79 11.35 -2.41
CA ASP A 57 3.04 11.83 -3.02
C ASP A 57 4.09 10.71 -3.25
N ALA A 58 3.92 9.55 -2.59
CA ALA A 58 4.65 8.32 -2.90
C ALA A 58 4.03 7.47 -4.03
N LEU A 59 2.81 7.76 -4.49
CA LEU A 59 2.15 7.01 -5.56
C LEU A 59 2.97 6.96 -6.86
N PRO A 60 3.64 8.04 -7.32
CA PRO A 60 4.54 7.98 -8.47
C PRO A 60 5.69 6.97 -8.32
N VAL A 61 6.25 6.85 -7.11
CA VAL A 61 7.30 5.87 -6.81
C VAL A 61 6.74 4.45 -6.88
N ALA A 62 5.59 4.19 -6.24
CA ALA A 62 4.92 2.91 -6.29
C ALA A 62 4.57 2.51 -7.73
N ARG A 63 4.08 3.46 -8.53
CA ARG A 63 3.80 3.25 -9.97
C ARG A 63 5.05 2.86 -10.74
N ALA A 64 6.14 3.60 -10.61
CA ALA A 64 7.38 3.28 -11.30
C ALA A 64 7.94 1.91 -10.87
N LEU A 65 7.93 1.63 -9.56
CA LEU A 65 8.38 0.36 -9.00
C LEU A 65 7.52 -0.83 -9.48
N SER A 66 6.19 -0.65 -9.56
CA SER A 66 5.26 -1.68 -10.05
C SER A 66 5.59 -2.15 -11.48
N THR A 67 6.23 -1.31 -12.30
CA THR A 67 6.60 -1.69 -13.68
C THR A 67 7.80 -2.63 -13.76
N VAL A 68 8.62 -2.70 -12.71
CA VAL A 68 9.84 -3.52 -12.68
C VAL A 68 9.69 -4.78 -11.84
N VAL A 69 8.60 -4.94 -11.07
CA VAL A 69 8.32 -6.12 -10.24
C VAL A 69 7.15 -6.93 -10.80
N ASP A 70 7.00 -8.18 -10.39
CA ASP A 70 5.82 -8.98 -10.75
C ASP A 70 4.66 -8.76 -9.77
N CYS A 71 4.97 -8.46 -8.51
CA CYS A 71 4.02 -8.07 -7.48
C CYS A 71 4.62 -6.98 -6.58
N LEU A 72 3.88 -5.91 -6.33
CA LEU A 72 4.20 -4.88 -5.35
C LEU A 72 3.26 -4.99 -4.16
N ILE A 73 3.79 -5.09 -2.95
CA ILE A 73 3.02 -4.98 -1.71
C ILE A 73 3.31 -3.61 -1.11
N THR A 74 2.28 -2.83 -0.82
CA THR A 74 2.42 -1.56 -0.13
C THR A 74 1.12 -1.21 0.59
N HIS A 75 1.08 -0.08 1.28
CA HIS A 75 0.03 0.24 2.22
C HIS A 75 -0.76 1.50 1.83
N PRO A 76 -1.95 1.73 2.41
CA PRO A 76 -2.83 2.86 2.12
C PRO A 76 -2.12 4.20 1.97
N ASN A 77 -1.25 4.56 2.92
CA ASN A 77 -0.53 5.85 2.92
C ASN A 77 0.30 6.11 1.65
N VAL A 78 0.80 5.07 0.97
CA VAL A 78 1.52 5.22 -0.30
C VAL A 78 0.57 5.40 -1.49
N LEU A 79 -0.63 4.84 -1.41
CA LEU A 79 -1.54 4.68 -2.55
C LEU A 79 -2.72 5.67 -2.56
N ASN A 80 -3.13 6.11 -1.38
CA ASN A 80 -4.25 7.01 -1.19
C ASN A 80 -3.82 8.44 -1.47
N ALA A 81 -4.52 9.11 -2.38
CA ALA A 81 -4.27 10.51 -2.75
C ALA A 81 -5.59 11.29 -2.72
N ALA A 82 -6.33 11.13 -1.63
CA ALA A 82 -7.68 11.66 -1.41
C ALA A 82 -8.68 11.27 -2.52
N MET A 83 -8.97 12.16 -3.49
CA MET A 83 -9.81 11.81 -4.64
C MET A 83 -9.06 11.17 -5.80
N LEU A 84 -7.73 11.28 -5.81
CA LEU A 84 -6.88 10.71 -6.83
C LEU A 84 -6.55 9.27 -6.44
N TYR A 85 -6.60 8.38 -7.42
CA TYR A 85 -6.10 7.01 -7.31
C TYR A 85 -5.62 6.56 -8.68
N TRP A 86 -4.70 5.60 -8.71
CA TRP A 86 -4.18 5.06 -9.96
C TRP A 86 -4.31 3.54 -10.00
N PRO A 87 -5.00 2.95 -10.99
CA PRO A 87 -5.09 1.51 -11.14
C PRO A 87 -3.71 0.88 -11.37
N MET A 88 -3.31 -0.03 -10.47
CA MET A 88 -2.07 -0.81 -10.59
C MET A 88 -2.41 -2.30 -10.44
N PRO A 89 -2.47 -3.07 -11.55
CA PRO A 89 -3.01 -4.43 -11.55
C PRO A 89 -2.15 -5.46 -10.79
N ASN A 90 -0.89 -5.13 -10.50
CA ASN A 90 0.05 -5.98 -9.78
C ASN A 90 0.45 -5.42 -8.42
N THR A 91 -0.36 -4.52 -7.85
CA THR A 91 -0.11 -3.95 -6.51
C THR A 91 -1.16 -4.43 -5.51
N LEU A 92 -0.71 -4.90 -4.36
CA LEU A 92 -1.54 -5.30 -3.23
C LEU A 92 -1.61 -4.19 -2.20
N TYR A 93 -2.84 -3.79 -1.90
CA TYR A 93 -3.20 -2.76 -0.93
C TYR A 93 -3.32 -3.36 0.48
N VAL A 94 -2.24 -3.31 1.27
CA VAL A 94 -2.13 -4.00 2.56
C VAL A 94 -2.01 -2.99 3.70
N GLU A 95 -2.96 -3.03 4.63
CA GLU A 95 -2.95 -2.19 5.82
C GLU A 95 -1.65 -2.42 6.66
N GLY A 96 -1.15 -1.39 7.36
CA GLY A 96 0.15 -1.41 8.02
C GLY A 96 0.30 -2.52 9.08
N TYR A 97 -0.68 -2.71 9.95
CA TYR A 97 -0.64 -3.80 10.94
C TYR A 97 -0.69 -5.18 10.26
N ALA A 98 -1.52 -5.33 9.21
CA ALA A 98 -1.52 -6.56 8.40
C ALA A 98 -0.16 -6.81 7.74
N LEU A 99 0.51 -5.75 7.27
CA LEU A 99 1.85 -5.85 6.68
C LEU A 99 2.88 -6.32 7.70
N ASP A 100 2.80 -5.84 8.95
CA ASP A 100 3.66 -6.32 10.04
C ASP A 100 3.41 -7.81 10.32
N ARG A 101 2.16 -8.23 10.46
CA ARG A 101 1.81 -9.66 10.68
C ARG A 101 2.22 -10.55 9.51
N PHE A 102 2.15 -10.03 8.28
CA PHE A 102 2.66 -10.71 7.08
C PHE A 102 4.19 -10.84 7.12
N ALA A 103 4.91 -9.77 7.46
CA ALA A 103 6.37 -9.76 7.55
C ALA A 103 6.90 -10.72 8.64
N GLU A 104 6.16 -10.88 9.74
CA GLU A 104 6.45 -11.87 10.78
C GLU A 104 6.16 -13.32 10.33
N GLY A 105 5.54 -13.52 9.16
CA GLY A 105 5.13 -14.83 8.67
C GLY A 105 3.93 -15.42 9.41
N LEU A 106 3.23 -14.61 10.22
CA LEU A 106 2.00 -15.03 10.90
C LEU A 106 0.83 -15.06 9.93
N TRP A 107 0.78 -14.11 9.00
CA TRP A 107 -0.29 -14.01 7.99
C TRP A 107 0.25 -14.23 6.58
N ALA A 108 -0.59 -14.75 5.70
CA ALA A 108 -0.38 -14.73 4.25
C ALA A 108 -1.43 -13.83 3.58
N LEU A 109 -1.09 -13.33 2.39
CA LEU A 109 -1.96 -12.46 1.61
C LEU A 109 -2.64 -13.27 0.51
N GLN A 110 -3.96 -13.21 0.43
CA GLN A 110 -4.74 -13.85 -0.63
C GLN A 110 -5.27 -12.78 -1.59
N PRO A 111 -4.70 -12.63 -2.79
CA PRO A 111 -5.24 -11.75 -3.81
C PRO A 111 -6.69 -12.11 -4.14
N VAL A 112 -7.51 -11.09 -4.39
CA VAL A 112 -8.93 -11.24 -4.72
C VAL A 112 -9.23 -10.60 -6.07
N HIS A 113 -10.29 -11.05 -6.72
CA HIS A 113 -10.82 -10.33 -7.87
C HIS A 113 -11.57 -9.07 -7.44
N GLN A 114 -12.36 -9.17 -6.36
CA GLN A 114 -13.20 -8.10 -5.87
C GLN A 114 -13.63 -8.38 -4.42
N ASN A 115 -13.59 -7.36 -3.56
CA ASN A 115 -14.12 -7.40 -2.21
C ASN A 115 -15.58 -6.96 -2.14
N ARG A 116 -16.20 -7.11 -0.98
CA ARG A 116 -17.50 -6.55 -0.59
C ARG A 116 -17.22 -5.51 0.47
N VAL A 117 -17.27 -4.24 0.09
CA VAL A 117 -16.84 -3.12 0.95
C VAL A 117 -18.02 -2.62 1.80
N GLY A 118 -17.83 -2.57 3.11
CA GLY A 118 -18.72 -1.89 4.05
C GLY A 118 -18.13 -0.54 4.49
N ILE A 119 -18.99 0.43 4.79
CA ILE A 119 -18.57 1.75 5.26
C ILE A 119 -19.05 1.96 6.70
N VAL A 120 -18.15 2.30 7.62
CA VAL A 120 -18.51 2.81 8.94
C VAL A 120 -18.39 4.33 8.92
N LEU A 121 -19.46 5.02 9.28
CA LEU A 121 -19.48 6.47 9.46
C LEU A 121 -19.55 6.77 10.96
N ASP A 122 -18.66 7.61 11.45
CA ASP A 122 -18.70 8.08 12.82
C ASP A 122 -19.97 8.92 13.08
N ALA A 123 -20.66 8.62 14.19
CA ALA A 123 -21.82 9.37 14.67
C ALA A 123 -21.53 10.84 14.92
N GLY A 124 -20.26 11.19 15.20
CA GLY A 124 -19.81 12.57 15.38
C GLY A 124 -19.79 13.41 14.11
N ILE A 125 -19.90 12.80 12.92
CA ILE A 125 -19.89 13.53 11.63
C ILE A 125 -21.21 14.29 11.47
N GLU A 126 -21.11 15.58 11.16
CA GLU A 126 -22.22 16.49 10.85
C GLU A 126 -23.07 15.97 9.68
N GLU A 127 -24.36 16.31 9.64
CA GLU A 127 -25.30 15.74 8.67
C GLU A 127 -24.91 16.02 7.21
N ASP A 128 -24.46 17.24 6.92
CA ASP A 128 -24.04 17.65 5.58
C ASP A 128 -22.73 16.96 5.17
N LEU A 129 -21.73 16.92 6.05
CA LEU A 129 -20.47 16.23 5.82
C LEU A 129 -20.69 14.72 5.63
N ARG A 130 -21.59 14.12 6.42
CA ARG A 130 -22.00 12.72 6.27
C ARG A 130 -22.67 12.47 4.92
N LEU A 131 -23.57 13.35 4.49
CA LEU A 131 -24.22 13.26 3.19
C LEU A 131 -23.19 13.30 2.05
N ARG A 132 -22.14 14.12 2.17
CA ARG A 132 -21.06 14.15 1.17
C ARG A 132 -20.32 12.81 1.05
N HIS A 133 -20.01 12.15 2.17
CA HIS A 133 -19.38 10.83 2.15
C HIS A 133 -20.29 9.77 1.50
N LEU A 134 -21.60 9.83 1.77
CA LEU A 134 -22.58 8.97 1.10
C LEU A 134 -22.66 9.24 -0.41
N GLN A 135 -22.63 10.51 -0.83
CA GLN A 135 -22.57 10.87 -2.25
C GLN A 135 -21.30 10.35 -2.93
N VAL A 136 -20.16 10.34 -2.24
CA VAL A 136 -18.92 9.73 -2.74
C VAL A 136 -19.07 8.23 -2.90
N ALA A 137 -19.68 7.54 -1.93
CA ALA A 137 -19.97 6.11 -2.03
C ALA A 137 -20.89 5.81 -3.24
N ASP A 138 -21.96 6.57 -3.41
CA ASP A 138 -22.88 6.43 -4.56
C ASP A 138 -22.19 6.73 -5.90
N ALA A 139 -21.36 7.78 -5.95
CA ALA A 139 -20.59 8.12 -7.14
C ALA A 139 -19.58 7.03 -7.49
N ALA A 140 -18.90 6.45 -6.51
CA ALA A 140 -17.96 5.34 -6.71
C ALA A 140 -18.68 4.07 -7.20
N ARG A 141 -19.87 3.77 -6.69
CA ARG A 141 -20.72 2.68 -7.21
C ARG A 141 -21.11 2.93 -8.67
N ALA A 142 -21.61 4.12 -8.97
CA ALA A 142 -22.17 4.44 -10.27
C ALA A 142 -21.11 4.62 -11.37
N SER A 143 -19.98 5.24 -11.05
CA SER A 143 -18.98 5.67 -12.04
C SER A 143 -17.82 4.70 -12.16
N LEU A 144 -17.42 4.07 -11.05
CA LEU A 144 -16.28 3.15 -11.00
C LEU A 144 -16.72 1.68 -10.89
N GLY A 145 -18.01 1.42 -10.62
CA GLY A 145 -18.53 0.07 -10.46
C GLY A 145 -18.08 -0.62 -9.16
N LEU A 146 -17.73 0.16 -8.12
CA LEU A 146 -17.20 -0.43 -6.89
C LEU A 146 -18.27 -1.19 -6.08
N PRO A 147 -17.90 -2.32 -5.46
CA PRO A 147 -18.79 -3.25 -4.76
C PRO A 147 -19.09 -2.80 -3.32
N ILE A 148 -19.60 -1.58 -3.17
CA ILE A 148 -19.96 -1.00 -1.87
C ILE A 148 -21.34 -1.54 -1.49
N ILE A 149 -21.41 -2.28 -0.39
CA ILE A 149 -22.60 -3.07 -0.03
C ILE A 149 -23.54 -2.27 0.86
N GLU A 150 -23.03 -1.78 1.98
CA GLU A 150 -23.83 -1.16 3.03
C GLU A 150 -22.95 -0.20 3.84
N TYR A 151 -23.58 0.81 4.42
CA TYR A 151 -22.95 1.67 5.43
C TYR A 151 -23.67 1.52 6.77
N ILE A 152 -22.96 1.78 7.86
CA ILE A 152 -23.51 1.86 9.21
C ILE A 152 -22.95 3.10 9.89
N VAL A 153 -23.75 3.72 10.77
CA VAL A 153 -23.28 4.78 11.65
C VAL A 153 -22.94 4.17 13.00
N THR A 154 -21.83 4.59 13.61
CA THR A 154 -21.48 4.17 14.97
C THR A 154 -22.59 4.59 15.96
N ASP A 155 -22.73 3.91 17.10
CA ASP A 155 -23.79 4.26 18.07
C ASP A 155 -23.38 5.41 19.01
N THR A 156 -22.08 5.64 19.14
CA THR A 156 -21.47 6.74 19.89
C THR A 156 -20.38 7.39 19.03
N PRO A 157 -20.20 8.72 19.07
CA PRO A 157 -19.08 9.40 18.41
C PRO A 157 -17.74 8.79 18.81
N LEU A 158 -16.78 8.70 17.89
CA LEU A 158 -15.47 8.11 18.21
C LEU A 158 -14.61 9.00 19.10
N GLU A 159 -14.84 10.32 19.06
CA GLU A 159 -14.07 11.37 19.74
C GLU A 159 -12.56 11.20 19.49
N VAL A 160 -12.14 11.52 18.26
CA VAL A 160 -10.75 11.43 17.82
C VAL A 160 -9.90 12.50 18.50
N GLU A 161 -8.77 12.10 19.06
CA GLU A 161 -7.73 12.98 19.58
C GLU A 161 -6.42 12.73 18.83
N LYS A 162 -5.73 13.80 18.43
CA LYS A 162 -4.49 13.77 17.63
C LYS A 162 -3.42 14.67 18.26
N TRP A 163 -2.15 14.23 18.25
CA TRP A 163 -1.01 15.02 18.74
C TRP A 163 0.31 14.58 18.11
N ILE A 164 1.33 15.44 18.17
CA ILE A 164 2.72 15.05 17.88
C ILE A 164 3.35 14.55 19.18
N ASP A 165 3.96 13.37 19.12
CA ASP A 165 4.76 12.82 20.21
C ASP A 165 6.03 13.68 20.41
N PRO A 166 6.24 14.29 21.59
CA PRO A 166 7.33 15.22 21.81
C PRO A 166 8.71 14.55 21.89
N GLU A 167 8.78 13.24 22.11
CA GLU A 167 10.04 12.50 22.18
C GLU A 167 10.49 12.04 20.79
N THR A 168 9.55 11.61 19.95
CA THR A 168 9.83 11.01 18.65
C THR A 168 9.54 11.92 17.46
N GLY A 169 8.76 12.98 17.64
CA GLY A 169 8.32 13.87 16.56
C GLY A 169 7.25 13.25 15.63
N LYS A 170 6.81 12.02 15.87
CA LYS A 170 5.78 11.33 15.07
C LYS A 170 4.38 11.86 15.41
N SER A 171 3.46 11.85 14.46
CA SER A 171 2.05 12.00 14.79
C SER A 171 1.48 10.71 15.37
N THR A 172 0.59 10.87 16.33
CA THR A 172 -0.12 9.78 17.01
C THR A 172 -1.46 10.28 17.54
N GLY A 173 -2.26 9.37 18.10
CA GLY A 173 -3.56 9.74 18.64
C GLY A 173 -4.32 8.60 19.27
N ARG A 174 -5.59 8.85 19.56
CA ARG A 174 -6.53 7.84 20.06
C ARG A 174 -7.97 8.16 19.67
N ILE A 175 -8.83 7.16 19.83
CA ILE A 175 -10.28 7.32 19.86
C ILE A 175 -10.79 6.96 21.26
N ARG A 176 -11.75 7.71 21.79
CA ARG A 176 -12.26 7.48 23.17
C ARG A 176 -13.28 6.36 23.25
N HIS A 177 -13.96 6.06 22.14
CA HIS A 177 -15.01 5.03 22.06
C HIS A 177 -14.68 3.92 21.04
N PRO A 178 -13.58 3.17 21.21
CA PRO A 178 -13.18 2.11 20.27
C PRO A 178 -14.20 0.97 20.19
N ASP A 179 -14.93 0.71 21.27
CA ASP A 179 -15.98 -0.29 21.35
C ASP A 179 -17.16 0.01 20.40
N SER A 180 -17.47 1.29 20.19
CA SER A 180 -18.46 1.78 19.23
C SER A 180 -18.09 1.40 17.80
N LEU A 181 -16.82 1.60 17.43
CA LEU A 181 -16.28 1.17 16.14
C LEU A 181 -16.35 -0.35 15.96
N ILE A 182 -15.91 -1.12 16.96
CA ILE A 182 -15.94 -2.59 16.91
C ILE A 182 -17.38 -3.10 16.73
N ARG A 183 -18.37 -2.56 17.46
CA ARG A 183 -19.79 -2.94 17.28
C ARG A 183 -20.30 -2.66 15.87
N ALA A 184 -19.96 -1.50 15.31
CA ALA A 184 -20.35 -1.12 13.96
C ALA A 184 -19.77 -2.08 12.90
N VAL A 185 -18.47 -2.36 12.97
CA VAL A 185 -17.81 -3.31 12.07
C VAL A 185 -18.38 -4.72 12.23
N TRP A 186 -18.56 -5.18 13.47
CA TRP A 186 -19.14 -6.51 13.74
C TRP A 186 -20.49 -6.68 13.06
N ASN A 187 -21.35 -5.65 13.08
CA ASN A 187 -22.65 -5.70 12.43
C ASN A 187 -22.52 -5.82 10.91
N LEU A 188 -21.66 -5.02 10.26
CA LEU A 188 -21.44 -5.11 8.81
C LEU A 188 -20.91 -6.49 8.40
N VAL A 189 -19.92 -7.01 9.13
CA VAL A 189 -19.31 -8.31 8.83
C VAL A 189 -20.33 -9.44 9.00
N ASN A 190 -21.06 -9.46 10.12
CA ASN A 190 -21.94 -10.58 10.44
C ASN A 190 -23.29 -10.53 9.72
N ARG A 191 -23.87 -9.35 9.52
CA ARG A 191 -25.19 -9.18 8.90
C ARG A 191 -25.10 -9.04 7.38
N SER A 192 -24.22 -8.15 6.91
CA SER A 192 -24.13 -7.75 5.50
C SER A 192 -23.09 -8.55 4.70
N LYS A 193 -22.31 -9.38 5.41
CA LYS A 193 -21.24 -10.23 4.85
C LYS A 193 -20.25 -9.42 4.02
N VAL A 194 -19.85 -8.25 4.54
CA VAL A 194 -18.72 -7.49 3.98
C VAL A 194 -17.42 -8.15 4.39
N ASN A 195 -16.38 -7.99 3.57
CA ASN A 195 -15.05 -8.56 3.81
C ASN A 195 -13.93 -7.51 3.64
N ALA A 196 -14.29 -6.23 3.52
CA ALA A 196 -13.38 -5.10 3.60
C ALA A 196 -14.14 -3.90 4.20
N ILE A 197 -13.45 -3.07 4.98
CA ILE A 197 -14.06 -1.97 5.74
C ILE A 197 -13.38 -0.64 5.41
N ALA A 198 -14.17 0.35 5.01
CA ALA A 198 -13.77 1.75 5.05
C ALA A 198 -14.30 2.37 6.35
N VAL A 199 -13.44 3.00 7.14
CA VAL A 199 -13.85 3.77 8.32
C VAL A 199 -13.72 5.25 8.02
N VAL A 200 -14.79 6.00 8.26
CA VAL A 200 -14.80 7.46 8.21
C VAL A 200 -14.98 7.99 9.63
N GLY A 201 -13.91 8.50 10.23
CA GLY A 201 -13.93 9.12 11.57
C GLY A 201 -14.12 10.63 11.50
N ARG A 202 -14.83 11.24 12.46
CA ARG A 202 -14.85 12.71 12.60
C ARG A 202 -13.58 13.14 13.34
N PHE A 203 -12.71 13.88 12.66
CA PHE A 203 -11.46 14.38 13.24
C PHE A 203 -11.66 15.79 13.76
N PRO A 204 -10.94 16.25 14.79
CA PRO A 204 -11.00 17.65 15.18
C PRO A 204 -10.50 18.55 14.03
N ASP A 205 -11.22 19.63 13.76
CA ASP A 205 -10.81 20.65 12.80
C ASP A 205 -9.57 21.39 13.32
N ASP A 206 -8.66 21.75 12.42
CA ASP A 206 -7.46 22.51 12.77
C ASP A 206 -7.79 24.00 12.91
N ASP A 207 -7.15 24.67 13.88
CA ASP A 207 -7.30 26.11 14.08
C ASP A 207 -6.73 26.86 12.86
N THR A 208 -7.55 27.72 12.23
CA THR A 208 -7.24 28.36 10.94
C THR A 208 -6.21 29.49 11.00
N ASP A 209 -5.74 29.84 12.19
CA ASP A 209 -4.96 31.06 12.42
C ASP A 209 -3.45 30.87 12.23
N ASP A 210 -2.98 29.62 12.15
CA ASP A 210 -1.60 29.28 11.82
C ASP A 210 -1.50 28.69 10.41
N VAL A 211 -0.51 29.14 9.64
CA VAL A 211 -0.18 28.49 8.38
C VAL A 211 0.39 27.12 8.72
N ASP A 212 -0.44 26.09 8.58
CA ASP A 212 -0.05 24.71 8.79
C ASP A 212 1.12 24.35 7.86
N ASP A 213 2.31 24.12 8.44
CA ASP A 213 3.54 23.76 7.75
C ASP A 213 3.31 22.57 6.80
N TYR A 214 2.41 21.65 7.18
CA TYR A 214 2.03 20.50 6.37
C TYR A 214 1.41 20.92 5.02
N ARG A 215 0.56 21.96 5.01
CA ARG A 215 -0.01 22.52 3.76
C ARG A 215 1.06 23.17 2.88
N LEU A 216 2.16 23.62 3.47
CA LEU A 216 3.33 24.14 2.75
C LEU A 216 4.30 23.04 2.30
N GLY A 217 3.99 21.76 2.54
CA GLY A 217 4.86 20.65 2.18
C GLY A 217 6.04 20.49 3.13
N MET A 218 5.89 20.92 4.38
CA MET A 218 6.86 20.79 5.47
C MET A 218 6.23 20.09 6.68
N GLY A 219 7.03 19.42 7.50
CA GLY A 219 6.54 18.83 8.75
C GLY A 219 5.81 17.50 8.60
N VAL A 220 5.01 17.16 9.61
CA VAL A 220 4.38 15.85 9.81
C VAL A 220 2.88 15.99 9.72
N ASP A 221 2.21 15.13 8.95
CA ASP A 221 0.75 15.02 8.97
C ASP A 221 0.26 14.65 10.38
N LEU A 222 -0.49 15.54 11.01
CA LEU A 222 -1.04 15.35 12.36
C LEU A 222 -2.15 14.28 12.41
N LEU A 223 -2.84 14.03 11.28
CA LEU A 223 -3.94 13.06 11.19
C LEU A 223 -3.42 11.63 11.08
N ALA A 224 -2.38 11.45 10.28
CA ALA A 224 -1.78 10.17 9.88
C ALA A 224 -1.68 9.14 11.02
N GLY A 225 -1.17 9.53 12.19
CA GLY A 225 -0.98 8.62 13.33
C GLY A 225 -2.29 7.99 13.83
N VAL A 226 -3.35 8.77 13.97
CA VAL A 226 -4.63 8.23 14.49
C VAL A 226 -5.42 7.47 13.42
N GLU A 227 -5.24 7.79 12.13
CA GLU A 227 -5.76 6.96 11.04
C GLU A 227 -5.20 5.54 11.07
N ALA A 228 -3.90 5.41 11.36
CA ALA A 228 -3.26 4.12 11.58
C ALA A 228 -3.88 3.40 12.78
N VAL A 229 -4.06 4.09 13.93
CA VAL A 229 -4.71 3.50 15.12
C VAL A 229 -6.10 2.93 14.81
N ILE A 230 -6.92 3.67 14.05
CA ILE A 230 -8.29 3.25 13.70
C ILE A 230 -8.28 2.00 12.82
N SER A 231 -7.49 2.00 11.75
CA SER A 231 -7.42 0.87 10.83
C SER A 231 -6.77 -0.37 11.47
N HIS A 232 -5.70 -0.18 12.26
CA HIS A 232 -5.05 -1.26 13.03
C HIS A 232 -6.04 -1.96 13.96
N LEU A 233 -6.88 -1.20 14.69
CA LEU A 233 -7.87 -1.76 15.59
C LEU A 233 -8.83 -2.71 14.86
N VAL A 234 -9.33 -2.30 13.69
CA VAL A 234 -10.25 -3.12 12.88
C VAL A 234 -9.55 -4.34 12.31
N VAL A 235 -8.37 -4.17 11.71
CA VAL A 235 -7.62 -5.28 11.11
C VAL A 235 -7.22 -6.30 12.18
N LYS A 236 -6.77 -5.85 13.34
CA LYS A 236 -6.36 -6.72 14.44
C LYS A 236 -7.52 -7.56 14.95
N GLU A 237 -8.70 -6.96 15.14
CA GLU A 237 -9.87 -7.65 15.68
C GLU A 237 -10.52 -8.59 14.65
N PHE A 238 -10.74 -8.10 13.42
CA PHE A 238 -11.56 -8.80 12.43
C PHE A 238 -10.76 -9.54 11.37
N LYS A 239 -9.45 -9.26 11.23
CA LYS A 239 -8.54 -9.91 10.25
C LYS A 239 -9.04 -9.79 8.80
N ILE A 240 -9.66 -8.66 8.48
CA ILE A 240 -10.08 -8.29 7.12
C ILE A 240 -9.45 -6.95 6.73
N PRO A 241 -9.30 -6.66 5.43
CA PRO A 241 -8.80 -5.36 4.96
C PRO A 241 -9.59 -4.18 5.52
N CYS A 242 -8.85 -3.19 6.02
CA CYS A 242 -9.41 -1.94 6.48
C CYS A 242 -8.55 -0.76 6.00
N ALA A 243 -9.20 0.34 5.69
CA ALA A 243 -8.56 1.63 5.50
C ALA A 243 -9.46 2.75 6.00
N HIS A 244 -8.86 3.93 6.17
CA HIS A 244 -9.47 5.06 6.84
C HIS A 244 -9.54 6.28 5.91
N ALA A 245 -10.56 7.12 6.11
CA ALA A 245 -10.64 8.46 5.55
C ALA A 245 -11.11 9.44 6.65
N PRO A 246 -10.44 10.58 6.86
CA PRO A 246 -10.88 11.55 7.86
C PRO A 246 -12.05 12.37 7.32
N ALA A 247 -13.08 12.56 8.15
CA ALA A 247 -14.09 13.57 7.94
C ALA A 247 -13.70 14.82 8.74
N MET A 248 -13.46 15.91 8.02
CA MET A 248 -13.12 17.23 8.55
C MET A 248 -13.90 18.31 7.81
N SER A 249 -14.04 19.47 8.44
CA SER A 249 -14.52 20.66 7.77
C SER A 249 -13.54 21.05 6.65
N PRO A 250 -14.03 21.46 5.47
CA PRO A 250 -13.14 21.96 4.41
C PRO A 250 -12.30 23.13 4.91
N LEU A 251 -10.99 23.04 4.71
CA LEU A 251 -10.06 24.10 5.04
C LEU A 251 -10.28 25.31 4.12
N THR A 252 -9.87 26.48 4.60
CA THR A 252 -9.90 27.70 3.80
C THR A 252 -8.89 27.59 2.66
N MET A 253 -9.28 28.10 1.49
CA MET A 253 -8.43 28.08 0.29
C MET A 253 -7.11 28.81 0.56
N SER A 254 -5.99 28.14 0.32
CA SER A 254 -4.66 28.71 0.46
C SER A 254 -4.04 29.02 -0.90
N LEU A 255 -3.45 30.22 -1.05
CA LEU A 255 -2.71 30.62 -2.25
C LEU A 255 -1.27 30.06 -2.27
N SER A 256 -0.75 29.63 -1.12
CA SER A 256 0.63 29.15 -0.95
C SER A 256 0.72 27.64 -0.74
N LEU A 257 -0.30 26.90 -1.19
CA LEU A 257 -0.40 25.45 -1.05
C LEU A 257 0.73 24.72 -1.80
N SER A 258 1.36 23.76 -1.13
CA SER A 258 2.32 22.86 -1.76
C SER A 258 1.63 21.91 -2.74
N PRO A 259 2.25 21.63 -3.91
CA PRO A 259 1.77 20.57 -4.79
C PRO A 259 1.65 19.20 -4.13
N LYS A 260 2.43 18.93 -3.06
CA LYS A 260 2.39 17.66 -2.33
C LYS A 260 1.07 17.47 -1.56
N SER A 261 0.51 18.54 -1.03
CA SER A 261 -0.73 18.53 -0.22
C SER A 261 -1.98 18.85 -1.05
N ALA A 262 -1.81 19.17 -2.33
CA ALA A 262 -2.90 19.64 -3.19
C ALA A 262 -3.98 18.60 -3.50
N ALA A 263 -3.66 17.31 -3.38
CA ALA A 263 -4.63 16.24 -3.54
C ALA A 263 -5.76 16.32 -2.50
N GLU A 264 -5.42 16.75 -1.28
CA GLU A 264 -6.35 16.84 -0.15
C GLU A 264 -7.35 17.99 -0.33
N GLU A 265 -6.90 19.13 -0.86
CA GLU A 265 -7.75 20.29 -1.13
C GLU A 265 -8.86 20.01 -2.14
N ILE A 266 -8.54 19.26 -3.20
CA ILE A 266 -9.55 18.86 -4.18
C ILE A 266 -10.40 17.70 -3.67
N GLY A 267 -9.82 16.86 -2.81
CA GLY A 267 -10.37 15.60 -2.30
C GLY A 267 -11.00 15.67 -0.93
N TYR A 268 -11.90 16.63 -0.69
CA TYR A 268 -12.48 17.00 0.62
C TYR A 268 -13.07 15.88 1.51
N THR A 269 -13.24 14.64 1.03
CA THR A 269 -13.69 13.48 1.86
C THR A 269 -12.64 12.39 2.02
N PHE A 270 -11.54 12.44 1.25
CA PHE A 270 -10.47 11.44 1.19
C PHE A 270 -10.89 10.00 0.80
N LEU A 271 -12.20 9.71 0.82
CA LEU A 271 -12.82 8.41 0.68
C LEU A 271 -12.70 7.75 -0.71
N PRO A 272 -12.62 8.45 -1.86
CA PRO A 272 -12.60 7.78 -3.16
C PRO A 272 -11.43 6.80 -3.33
N CYS A 273 -10.21 7.21 -2.98
CA CYS A 273 -9.03 6.35 -3.09
C CYS A 273 -9.08 5.14 -2.14
N VAL A 274 -9.64 5.32 -0.94
CA VAL A 274 -9.86 4.27 0.05
C VAL A 274 -10.81 3.21 -0.51
N LEU A 275 -11.95 3.61 -1.08
CA LEU A 275 -12.91 2.69 -1.66
C LEU A 275 -12.31 1.94 -2.85
N ALA A 276 -11.53 2.63 -3.70
CA ALA A 276 -10.85 2.01 -4.83
C ALA A 276 -9.82 0.96 -4.37
N GLY A 277 -8.96 1.28 -3.39
CA GLY A 277 -7.97 0.35 -2.85
C GLY A 277 -8.59 -0.83 -2.11
N LEU A 278 -9.61 -0.61 -1.30
CA LEU A 278 -10.30 -1.69 -0.58
C LEU A 278 -11.06 -2.63 -1.51
N SER A 279 -11.47 -2.16 -2.70
CA SER A 279 -12.20 -3.01 -3.67
C SER A 279 -11.39 -4.22 -4.14
N ASN A 280 -10.05 -4.15 -4.10
CA ASN A 280 -9.15 -5.21 -4.53
C ASN A 280 -8.05 -5.58 -3.51
N ALA A 281 -8.09 -5.02 -2.30
CA ALA A 281 -7.17 -5.37 -1.22
C ALA A 281 -7.16 -6.89 -0.96
N PRO A 282 -5.98 -7.54 -0.79
CA PRO A 282 -5.92 -8.96 -0.53
C PRO A 282 -6.56 -9.30 0.82
N GLN A 283 -7.17 -10.47 0.93
CA GLN A 283 -7.64 -11.02 2.20
C GLN A 283 -6.47 -11.59 3.01
N TYR A 284 -6.64 -11.70 4.33
CA TYR A 284 -5.59 -12.16 5.24
C TYR A 284 -5.85 -13.61 5.67
N LEU A 285 -4.85 -14.47 5.47
CA LEU A 285 -4.89 -15.87 5.89
C LEU A 285 -4.02 -16.06 7.13
N VAL A 286 -4.64 -16.29 8.28
CA VAL A 286 -3.92 -16.45 9.56
C VAL A 286 -3.42 -17.88 9.79
N ASN A 287 -4.08 -18.89 9.21
CA ASN A 287 -3.68 -20.29 9.28
C ASN A 287 -3.46 -20.86 7.86
N SER A 288 -2.36 -20.47 7.21
CA SER A 288 -2.05 -20.88 5.82
C SER A 288 -1.85 -22.39 5.65
N SER A 289 -1.61 -23.14 6.74
CA SER A 289 -1.53 -24.61 6.72
C SER A 289 -2.86 -25.31 6.42
N GLU A 290 -3.98 -24.61 6.58
CA GLU A 290 -5.33 -25.17 6.38
C GLU A 290 -5.89 -24.89 4.97
N SER A 291 -5.25 -24.01 4.18
CA SER A 291 -5.71 -23.71 2.83
C SER A 291 -5.15 -24.70 1.82
N THR A 292 -6.05 -25.44 1.16
CA THR A 292 -5.71 -26.29 0.00
C THR A 292 -5.46 -25.47 -1.28
N GLU A 293 -5.79 -24.19 -1.27
CA GLU A 293 -5.59 -23.27 -2.39
C GLU A 293 -4.18 -22.68 -2.39
N ARG A 294 -3.42 -22.90 -3.47
CA ARG A 294 -2.04 -22.37 -3.63
C ARG A 294 -1.97 -20.91 -4.10
N ASN A 295 -3.07 -20.15 -4.00
CA ASN A 295 -3.15 -18.78 -4.53
C ASN A 295 -3.00 -17.74 -3.42
N PHE A 296 -1.96 -17.87 -2.59
CA PHE A 296 -1.59 -16.88 -1.60
C PHE A 296 -0.11 -16.54 -1.70
N ILE A 297 0.24 -15.38 -1.16
CA ILE A 297 1.61 -14.88 -1.07
C ILE A 297 2.01 -14.97 0.39
N SER A 298 3.13 -15.65 0.62
CA SER A 298 3.77 -15.80 1.93
C SER A 298 4.94 -14.84 2.08
N VAL A 299 5.43 -14.67 3.30
CA VAL A 299 6.65 -13.88 3.55
C VAL A 299 7.86 -14.38 2.75
N SER A 300 7.96 -15.69 2.51
CA SER A 300 9.05 -16.28 1.72
C SER A 300 8.99 -15.92 0.23
N ASP A 301 7.87 -15.37 -0.24
CA ASP A 301 7.70 -14.91 -1.61
C ASP A 301 8.28 -13.51 -1.84
N VAL A 302 8.67 -12.79 -0.79
CA VAL A 302 9.27 -11.45 -0.89
C VAL A 302 10.74 -11.54 -1.32
N ASP A 303 11.12 -10.76 -2.34
CA ASP A 303 12.49 -10.67 -2.86
C ASP A 303 13.23 -9.42 -2.38
N SER A 304 12.51 -8.30 -2.20
CA SER A 304 13.11 -7.04 -1.74
C SER A 304 12.13 -6.17 -0.94
N VAL A 305 12.68 -5.37 -0.03
CA VAL A 305 11.95 -4.39 0.79
C VAL A 305 12.59 -3.03 0.61
N ILE A 306 11.81 -2.01 0.29
CA ILE A 306 12.26 -0.62 0.08
C ILE A 306 11.64 0.26 1.15
N LEU A 307 12.46 1.06 1.85
CA LEU A 307 12.03 1.92 2.95
C LEU A 307 12.92 3.16 3.13
N PRO A 308 12.46 4.22 3.83
CA PRO A 308 13.30 5.31 4.31
C PRO A 308 14.51 4.83 5.12
N ARG A 309 15.64 5.52 5.00
CA ARG A 309 16.90 5.12 5.67
C ARG A 309 16.82 5.15 7.20
N ASP A 310 16.09 6.11 7.74
CA ASP A 310 16.00 6.41 9.17
C ASP A 310 14.73 5.84 9.84
N ALA A 311 13.91 5.09 9.09
CA ALA A 311 12.67 4.48 9.57
C ALA A 311 12.74 2.94 9.63
N CYS A 312 13.91 2.39 9.95
CA CYS A 312 14.14 0.94 9.99
C CYS A 312 13.59 0.23 11.24
N GLY A 313 13.09 0.98 12.23
CA GLY A 313 12.69 0.45 13.54
C GLY A 313 11.31 -0.21 13.61
N GLY A 314 10.50 -0.16 12.54
CA GLY A 314 9.16 -0.73 12.53
C GLY A 314 9.15 -2.26 12.59
N ASP A 315 8.09 -2.83 13.19
CA ASP A 315 7.95 -4.27 13.43
C ASP A 315 8.12 -5.10 12.14
N GLY A 316 7.43 -4.73 11.06
CA GLY A 316 7.54 -5.41 9.78
C GLY A 316 8.94 -5.35 9.18
N THR A 317 9.63 -4.20 9.28
CA THR A 317 11.02 -4.06 8.81
C THR A 317 11.95 -4.99 9.58
N LEU A 318 11.84 -5.01 10.91
CA LEU A 318 12.65 -5.87 11.77
C LEU A 318 12.37 -7.35 11.50
N ALA A 319 11.12 -7.72 11.25
CA ALA A 319 10.72 -9.07 10.90
C ALA A 319 11.34 -9.52 9.57
N PHE A 320 11.27 -8.70 8.52
CA PHE A 320 11.93 -8.98 7.25
C PHE A 320 13.45 -9.11 7.40
N ALA A 321 14.08 -8.20 8.14
CA ALA A 321 15.53 -8.18 8.35
C ALA A 321 16.05 -9.42 9.10
N ARG A 322 15.22 -10.01 9.95
CA ARG A 322 15.53 -11.19 10.79
C ARG A 322 15.09 -12.53 10.18
N SER A 323 14.47 -12.53 8.99
CA SER A 323 14.04 -13.75 8.31
C SER A 323 15.21 -14.71 8.03
N GLU A 324 15.15 -15.94 8.58
CA GLU A 324 16.21 -16.95 8.42
C GLU A 324 16.10 -17.78 7.13
N LYS A 325 14.89 -17.96 6.59
CA LYS A 325 14.65 -18.86 5.45
C LYS A 325 14.88 -18.20 4.10
N ASN A 326 14.39 -16.97 3.95
CA ASN A 326 14.50 -16.20 2.73
C ASN A 326 14.55 -14.72 3.14
N LYS A 327 15.77 -14.20 3.29
CA LYS A 327 15.98 -12.80 3.67
C LYS A 327 15.85 -11.95 2.41
N PRO A 328 14.87 -11.04 2.34
CA PRO A 328 14.74 -10.16 1.19
C PRO A 328 15.91 -9.17 1.13
N LEU A 329 16.19 -8.66 -0.07
CA LEU A 329 17.12 -7.54 -0.24
C LEU A 329 16.52 -6.28 0.38
N MET A 330 17.06 -5.86 1.52
CA MET A 330 16.67 -4.64 2.21
C MET A 330 17.33 -3.42 1.53
N ILE A 331 16.53 -2.47 1.06
CA ILE A 331 16.99 -1.27 0.32
C ILE A 331 16.53 -0.02 1.08
N THR A 332 17.48 0.77 1.56
CA THR A 332 17.19 2.02 2.30
C THR A 332 17.47 3.23 1.44
N VAL A 333 16.52 4.16 1.35
CA VAL A 333 16.59 5.36 0.51
C VAL A 333 17.00 6.58 1.35
N GLU A 334 18.11 7.22 0.99
CA GLU A 334 18.69 8.33 1.75
C GLU A 334 17.92 9.66 1.59
N GLU A 335 17.46 10.00 0.38
CA GLU A 335 16.67 11.22 0.12
C GLU A 335 15.23 11.19 0.69
N ASN A 336 14.78 10.06 1.23
CA ASN A 336 13.49 9.98 1.92
C ASN A 336 13.72 10.06 3.42
N ASP A 337 14.16 11.22 3.89
CA ASP A 337 14.38 11.52 5.29
C ASP A 337 13.06 11.67 6.05
N THR A 338 13.12 11.41 7.35
CA THR A 338 11.97 11.42 8.25
C THR A 338 12.36 12.07 9.57
N VAL A 339 11.42 12.25 10.50
CA VAL A 339 11.71 12.73 11.86
C VAL A 339 12.44 11.68 12.72
N LEU A 340 12.70 10.50 12.18
CA LEU A 340 13.24 9.35 12.91
C LEU A 340 14.74 9.25 12.81
N ASN A 341 15.30 8.28 13.54
CA ASN A 341 16.73 8.04 13.56
C ASN A 341 17.05 6.54 13.74
N ASP A 342 16.11 5.69 13.38
CA ASP A 342 16.22 4.24 13.46
C ASP A 342 16.88 3.74 12.18
N THR A 343 18.21 3.75 12.13
CA THR A 343 18.96 3.26 10.97
C THR A 343 19.31 1.79 11.10
N ALA A 344 19.49 1.11 9.97
CA ALA A 344 19.87 -0.30 9.94
C ALA A 344 21.17 -0.59 10.71
N ASP A 345 22.16 0.31 10.64
CA ASP A 345 23.42 0.21 11.40
C ASP A 345 23.19 0.19 12.91
N LYS A 346 22.27 1.01 13.43
CA LYS A 346 21.92 1.03 14.86
C LYS A 346 21.17 -0.22 15.30
N LEU A 347 20.37 -0.78 14.39
CA LEU A 347 19.54 -1.95 14.64
C LEU A 347 20.27 -3.28 14.35
N GLY A 348 21.48 -3.22 13.79
CA GLY A 348 22.36 -4.37 13.61
C GLY A 348 21.98 -5.29 12.44
N PHE A 349 21.46 -4.74 11.33
CA PHE A 349 21.20 -5.52 10.12
C PHE A 349 21.69 -4.83 8.84
N GLU A 350 22.05 -5.64 7.84
CA GLU A 350 22.57 -5.14 6.57
C GLU A 350 21.46 -4.65 5.63
N THR A 351 21.72 -3.54 4.96
CA THR A 351 20.91 -2.99 3.87
C THR A 351 21.79 -2.54 2.71
N LEU A 352 21.19 -2.47 1.52
CA LEU A 352 21.76 -1.76 0.39
C LEU A 352 21.22 -0.32 0.42
N GLN A 353 22.04 0.61 0.91
CA GLN A 353 21.70 2.03 0.88
C GLN A 353 21.84 2.59 -0.53
N VAL A 354 20.82 3.32 -0.97
CA VAL A 354 20.77 4.07 -2.23
C VAL A 354 20.49 5.54 -1.97
N SER A 355 20.90 6.42 -2.87
CA SER A 355 20.67 7.86 -2.69
C SER A 355 19.19 8.22 -2.86
N ASN A 356 18.50 7.64 -3.84
CA ASN A 356 17.12 7.99 -4.17
C ASN A 356 16.31 6.83 -4.77
N TYR A 357 15.01 7.06 -4.98
CA TYR A 357 14.12 6.04 -5.52
C TYR A 357 14.42 5.62 -6.96
N TRP A 358 15.07 6.46 -7.78
CA TRP A 358 15.50 6.05 -9.13
C TRP A 358 16.55 4.96 -9.04
N GLU A 359 17.53 5.14 -8.14
CA GLU A 359 18.52 4.12 -7.85
C GLU A 359 17.88 2.87 -7.23
N ALA A 360 16.94 3.04 -6.28
CA ALA A 360 16.21 1.91 -5.70
C ALA A 360 15.51 1.05 -6.76
N ILE A 361 14.83 1.68 -7.73
CA ILE A 361 14.16 1.01 -8.85
C ILE A 361 15.20 0.29 -9.73
N GLY A 362 16.34 0.90 -10.01
CA GLY A 362 17.44 0.28 -10.76
C GLY A 362 18.01 -0.96 -10.05
N VAL A 363 18.19 -0.89 -8.72
CA VAL A 363 18.61 -2.01 -7.89
C VAL A 363 17.60 -3.15 -7.98
N VAL A 364 16.31 -2.87 -7.80
CA VAL A 364 15.23 -3.87 -7.91
C VAL A 364 15.20 -4.51 -9.30
N ALA A 365 15.31 -3.72 -10.36
CA ALA A 365 15.33 -4.23 -11.73
C ALA A 365 16.53 -5.17 -11.97
N SER A 366 17.72 -4.81 -11.48
CA SER A 366 18.92 -5.65 -11.58
C SER A 366 18.80 -6.94 -10.76
N HIS A 367 18.27 -6.85 -9.54
CA HIS A 367 18.06 -8.00 -8.66
C HIS A 367 17.06 -8.99 -9.28
N LYS A 368 15.93 -8.51 -9.81
CA LYS A 368 14.97 -9.33 -10.56
C LYS A 368 15.60 -10.01 -11.78
N ALA A 369 16.52 -9.35 -12.48
CA ALA A 369 17.23 -9.94 -13.60
C ALA A 369 18.20 -11.06 -13.18
N GLY A 370 18.50 -11.20 -11.89
CA GLY A 370 19.53 -12.11 -11.35
C GLY A 370 20.94 -11.52 -11.44
N ILE A 371 21.04 -10.20 -11.54
CA ILE A 371 22.31 -9.46 -11.62
C ILE A 371 22.63 -8.92 -10.23
N ASN A 372 23.87 -9.08 -9.76
CA ASN A 372 24.34 -8.44 -8.54
C ASN A 372 24.35 -6.91 -8.75
N PRO A 373 23.59 -6.11 -7.97
CA PRO A 373 23.53 -4.66 -8.15
C PRO A 373 24.90 -3.97 -8.08
N PHE A 374 25.84 -4.49 -7.28
CA PHE A 374 27.19 -3.94 -7.18
C PHE A 374 28.00 -4.06 -8.49
N SER A 375 27.64 -4.97 -9.38
CA SER A 375 28.25 -5.07 -10.72
C SER A 375 27.92 -3.89 -11.62
N LEU A 376 26.86 -3.13 -11.31
CA LEU A 376 26.47 -1.92 -12.04
C LEU A 376 27.12 -0.65 -11.48
N ARG A 377 27.84 -0.76 -10.35
CA ARG A 377 28.50 0.38 -9.69
C ARG A 377 29.95 0.47 -10.14
N ARG A 378 30.38 1.68 -10.50
CA ARG A 378 31.77 1.95 -10.89
C ARG A 378 32.72 1.49 -9.78
N ASN A 379 33.72 0.68 -10.13
CA ASN A 379 34.77 0.19 -9.24
C ASN A 379 34.26 -0.64 -8.04
N LYS A 380 33.11 -1.32 -8.15
CA LYS A 380 32.56 -2.19 -7.08
C LYS A 380 32.59 -3.69 -7.40
N ILE A 381 33.36 -4.09 -8.41
CA ILE A 381 33.64 -5.50 -8.73
C ILE A 381 35.07 -5.82 -8.24
N PRO A 382 35.24 -6.34 -7.02
CA PRO A 382 36.55 -6.80 -6.56
C PRO A 382 36.97 -8.07 -7.30
N ASN A 383 38.28 -8.34 -7.36
CA ASN A 383 38.78 -9.65 -7.74
C ASN A 383 38.24 -10.71 -6.76
N ILE A 384 37.93 -11.92 -7.25
CA ILE A 384 37.46 -13.02 -6.41
C ILE A 384 38.52 -13.31 -5.33
N GLY A 385 38.12 -13.24 -4.06
CA GLY A 385 39.00 -13.56 -2.94
C GLY A 385 39.27 -15.06 -2.83
N CYS A 386 40.51 -15.43 -2.50
CA CYS A 386 40.82 -16.80 -2.06
C CYS A 386 40.44 -16.95 -0.58
N ALA A 387 39.53 -17.86 -0.26
CA ALA A 387 39.23 -18.21 1.12
C ALA A 387 40.43 -18.99 1.70
N SER A 388 41.38 -18.30 2.33
CA SER A 388 42.38 -18.98 3.14
C SER A 388 41.68 -19.58 4.36
N MET A 389 41.57 -20.91 4.41
CA MET A 389 41.24 -21.62 5.63
C MET A 389 42.29 -21.26 6.70
N HIS A 390 41.94 -20.38 7.63
CA HIS A 390 42.71 -20.20 8.84
C HIS A 390 42.45 -21.40 9.76
N LEU A 391 43.22 -22.47 9.56
CA LEU A 391 43.58 -23.37 10.64
C LEU A 391 44.59 -22.63 11.52
N ASN A 392 44.13 -22.26 12.72
CA ASN A 392 44.89 -21.80 13.90
C ASN A 392 45.79 -20.56 13.77
N GLY A 393 45.40 -19.53 14.51
CA GLY A 393 46.30 -18.70 15.33
C GLY A 393 47.38 -17.92 14.60
N HIS A 394 47.05 -16.73 14.11
CA HIS A 394 47.66 -15.46 14.53
C HIS A 394 47.05 -14.31 13.74
N SER A 395 46.63 -13.29 14.48
CA SER A 395 46.14 -12.00 13.99
C SER A 395 47.19 -11.29 13.14
N ILE A 396 46.84 -10.92 11.90
CA ILE A 396 47.52 -9.85 11.17
C ILE A 396 46.47 -8.87 10.67
N ALA A 397 46.63 -7.62 11.09
CA ALA A 397 45.81 -6.47 10.75
C ALA A 397 45.83 -6.23 9.23
N ARG A 398 44.65 -6.01 8.62
CA ARG A 398 44.56 -5.44 7.28
C ARG A 398 44.56 -3.92 7.39
N GLU A 399 45.63 -3.31 6.89
CA GLU A 399 45.73 -1.87 6.63
C GLU A 399 44.66 -1.41 5.64
N ARG A 400 44.10 -0.23 5.91
CA ARG A 400 43.25 0.53 5.00
C ARG A 400 44.09 0.96 3.80
N ALA A 401 43.75 0.48 2.61
CA ALA A 401 44.19 1.11 1.37
C ALA A 401 43.21 2.23 1.00
N ILE A 402 43.71 3.46 1.09
CA ILE A 402 43.11 4.69 0.57
C ILE A 402 43.46 4.77 -0.92
N SER A 403 42.46 4.83 -1.80
CA SER A 403 42.34 5.76 -2.95
C SER A 403 41.10 5.47 -3.78
#